data_AF-A0A1Q7VVK5-F1
#
_entry.id   AF-A0A1Q7VVK5-F1
#
_cell.length_a   1.000
_cell.length_b   1.000
_cell.length_c   1.000
_cell.angle_alpha   90.00
_cell.angle_beta   90.00
_cell.angle_gamma   90.00
#
_symmetry.space_group_name_H-M   'P 1'
#
loop_
_entity.id
_entity.type
_entity.pdbx_description
1 polymer ?
#
loop_
_entity_poly.entity_id
_entity_poly.type
_entity_poly.pdbx_seq_one_letter_code
_entity_poly.pdbx_strand_id
1 'polypeptide(L)'
;MTDPLPAQTASAAELFAAACVFTAGRTRRATDPDAWLAWLSDPTIAARYREKIWIPGSRARTASPPPPARTGTGSRAASPEPGEPGSPPGSPPGSLFGSWLGDDRFCWPWLGAISDTGHGSFRIASAESTGGGGVIPAHLFGYQLANGPLPHRDTHHARDLIVVQHKCDEHGCQNPTHQLGGPQGDNARDYRKRRMYGPLADNRGPAGRTRAIADAIRAGLALGETDEQILDRITTTRLAGEPETLF
;
A
#
# COMPACT_ATOMS: atom_id res chain seq x y z
N MET A 1 -30.65 -4.72 -35.48
CA MET A 1 -30.71 -5.28 -34.12
C MET A 1 -29.47 -6.13 -33.94
N THR A 2 -28.42 -5.55 -33.35
CA THR A 2 -27.18 -6.24 -33.02
C THR A 2 -27.31 -6.77 -31.61
N ASP A 3 -27.25 -8.09 -31.46
CA ASP A 3 -27.21 -8.73 -30.15
C ASP A 3 -25.97 -8.27 -29.37
N PRO A 4 -26.09 -7.96 -28.06
CA PRO A 4 -24.93 -7.68 -27.23
C PRO A 4 -24.15 -8.98 -27.00
N LEU A 5 -22.83 -8.91 -27.22
CA LEU A 5 -21.88 -9.97 -26.86
C LEU A 5 -22.02 -10.32 -25.37
N PRO A 6 -21.98 -11.61 -24.98
CA PRO A 6 -22.08 -11.99 -23.59
C PRO A 6 -20.87 -11.47 -22.80
N ALA A 7 -21.14 -10.91 -21.62
CA ALA A 7 -20.10 -10.55 -20.66
C ALA A 7 -19.36 -11.82 -20.23
N GLN A 8 -18.20 -12.07 -20.83
CA GLN A 8 -17.32 -13.15 -20.41
C GLN A 8 -16.75 -12.80 -19.03
N THR A 9 -17.19 -13.52 -18.00
CA THR A 9 -16.54 -13.49 -16.68
C THR A 9 -15.16 -14.12 -16.83
N ALA A 10 -14.11 -13.29 -16.77
CA ALA A 10 -12.74 -13.77 -16.84
C ALA A 10 -12.48 -14.77 -15.68
N SER A 11 -11.83 -15.88 -16.00
CA SER A 11 -11.43 -16.90 -15.02
C SER A 11 -10.36 -16.36 -14.07
N ALA A 12 -10.19 -16.99 -12.89
CA ALA A 12 -9.12 -16.62 -11.94
C ALA A 12 -7.71 -16.65 -12.57
N ALA A 13 -7.52 -17.46 -13.62
CA ALA A 13 -6.29 -17.55 -14.40
C ALA A 13 -6.05 -16.32 -15.32
N GLU A 14 -7.11 -15.70 -15.85
CA GLU A 14 -7.02 -14.48 -16.67
C GLU A 14 -6.81 -13.22 -15.83
N LEU A 15 -7.04 -13.30 -14.52
CA LEU A 15 -6.82 -12.19 -13.59
C LEU A 15 -5.35 -12.09 -13.12
N PHE A 16 -4.48 -13.08 -13.38
CA PHE A 16 -3.29 -13.21 -12.53
C PHE A 16 -2.00 -13.77 -13.14
N ALA A 17 -1.37 -13.05 -14.08
CA ALA A 17 0.00 -13.34 -14.52
C ALA A 17 0.97 -12.14 -14.49
N ALA A 18 0.80 -11.22 -13.53
CA ALA A 18 1.71 -10.07 -13.35
C ALA A 18 2.21 -9.84 -11.92
N ALA A 19 2.36 -10.87 -11.09
CA ALA A 19 3.15 -10.76 -9.85
C ALA A 19 4.64 -11.10 -10.04
N CYS A 20 5.09 -11.43 -11.26
CA CYS A 20 6.23 -12.32 -11.43
C CYS A 20 7.53 -11.73 -11.97
N VAL A 21 7.68 -10.40 -12.17
CA VAL A 21 8.98 -9.85 -12.57
C VAL A 21 9.32 -8.56 -11.83
N PHE A 22 9.66 -8.66 -10.55
CA PHE A 22 10.48 -7.64 -9.89
C PHE A 22 11.52 -8.28 -8.97
N THR A 23 12.71 -8.52 -9.53
CA THR A 23 14.02 -8.17 -8.97
C THR A 23 15.06 -8.39 -10.06
N ALA A 24 15.94 -7.41 -10.28
CA ALA A 24 17.08 -7.56 -11.16
C ALA A 24 17.94 -8.74 -10.69
N GLY A 25 18.03 -9.77 -11.52
CA GLY A 25 18.80 -10.99 -11.24
C GLY A 25 18.14 -12.21 -11.89
N ARG A 26 18.83 -12.81 -12.86
CA ARG A 26 18.44 -14.10 -13.46
C ARG A 26 18.11 -15.10 -12.35
N THR A 27 17.01 -15.85 -12.50
CA THR A 27 16.58 -17.02 -11.70
C THR A 27 15.60 -16.84 -10.51
N ARG A 28 14.52 -16.04 -10.62
CA ARG A 28 13.34 -16.29 -9.77
C ARG A 28 12.21 -16.91 -10.59
N ARG A 29 11.72 -18.07 -10.13
CA ARG A 29 10.49 -18.69 -10.63
C ARG A 29 9.35 -17.72 -10.35
N ALA A 30 8.51 -17.48 -11.36
CA ALA A 30 7.23 -16.81 -11.18
C ALA A 30 6.47 -17.45 -10.01
N THR A 31 5.97 -16.65 -9.08
CA THR A 31 5.07 -17.13 -8.03
C THR A 31 3.83 -17.73 -8.70
N ASP A 32 3.42 -18.91 -8.26
CA ASP A 32 2.21 -19.56 -8.74
C ASP A 32 0.98 -18.66 -8.45
N PRO A 33 0.15 -18.33 -9.46
CA PRO A 33 -1.01 -17.45 -9.28
C PRO A 33 -2.00 -17.91 -8.21
N ASP A 34 -2.29 -19.21 -8.18
CA ASP A 34 -3.23 -19.78 -7.21
C ASP A 34 -2.67 -19.70 -5.79
N ALA A 35 -1.35 -19.92 -5.64
CA ALA A 35 -0.66 -19.71 -4.37
C ALA A 35 -0.78 -18.25 -3.92
N TRP A 36 -0.57 -17.28 -4.82
CA TRP A 36 -0.71 -15.86 -4.48
C TRP A 36 -2.13 -15.48 -4.04
N LEU A 37 -3.15 -15.94 -4.75
CA LEU A 37 -4.56 -15.69 -4.39
C LEU A 37 -4.91 -16.32 -3.05
N ALA A 38 -4.38 -17.51 -2.77
CA ALA A 38 -4.53 -18.13 -1.46
C ALA A 38 -3.85 -17.31 -0.36
N TRP A 39 -2.64 -16.79 -0.60
CA TRP A 39 -1.92 -15.95 0.37
C TRP A 39 -2.64 -14.63 0.64
N LEU A 40 -3.23 -14.00 -0.39
CA LEU A 40 -4.04 -12.78 -0.23
C LEU A 40 -5.30 -13.02 0.60
N SER A 41 -5.85 -14.23 0.52
CA SER A 41 -7.09 -14.62 1.20
C SER A 41 -6.84 -15.21 2.59
N ASP A 42 -5.59 -15.49 2.95
CA ASP A 42 -5.22 -16.06 4.25
C ASP A 42 -5.16 -14.96 5.34
N PRO A 43 -6.01 -15.05 6.39
CA PRO A 43 -6.08 -14.03 7.43
C PRO A 43 -4.82 -13.98 8.32
N THR A 44 -4.09 -15.09 8.48
CA THR A 44 -2.85 -15.15 9.26
C THR A 44 -1.72 -14.46 8.51
N ILE A 45 -1.63 -14.63 7.20
CA ILE A 45 -0.67 -13.91 6.36
C ILE A 45 -0.97 -12.41 6.38
N ALA A 46 -2.25 -12.03 6.22
CA ALA A 46 -2.67 -10.63 6.28
C ALA A 46 -2.36 -9.98 7.65
N ALA A 47 -2.55 -10.71 8.76
CA ALA A 47 -2.20 -10.23 10.09
C ALA A 47 -0.69 -9.96 10.24
N ARG A 48 0.16 -10.92 9.84
CA ARG A 48 1.63 -10.77 9.89
C ARG A 48 2.15 -9.64 9.01
N TYR A 49 1.49 -9.39 7.88
CA TYR A 49 1.76 -8.22 7.04
C TYR A 49 1.43 -6.92 7.81
N ARG A 50 0.25 -6.84 8.44
CA ARG A 50 -0.18 -5.65 9.21
C ARG A 50 0.70 -5.34 10.41
N GLU A 51 1.18 -6.35 11.13
CA GLU A 51 2.10 -6.20 12.27
C GLU A 51 3.41 -5.47 11.91
N LYS A 52 3.77 -5.44 10.62
CA LYS A 52 5.00 -4.81 10.11
C LYS A 52 4.77 -3.39 9.64
N ILE A 53 3.59 -2.82 9.88
CA ILE A 53 3.23 -1.49 9.43
C ILE A 53 3.00 -0.62 10.66
N TRP A 54 3.71 0.49 10.73
CA TRP A 54 3.35 1.51 11.69
C TRP A 54 2.25 2.40 11.12
N ILE A 55 1.13 2.49 11.84
CA ILE A 55 -0.03 3.31 11.47
C ILE A 55 -0.25 4.34 12.58
N PRO A 56 -0.14 5.65 12.28
CA PRO A 56 -0.46 6.70 13.25
C PRO A 56 -1.86 6.53 13.84
N GLY A 57 -2.02 6.73 15.14
CA GLY A 57 -3.30 6.64 15.85
C GLY A 57 -3.85 5.21 16.00
N SER A 58 -3.12 4.18 15.55
CA SER A 58 -3.57 2.79 15.69
C SER A 58 -3.62 2.30 17.13
N ARG A 59 -2.76 2.85 18.01
CA ARG A 59 -2.77 2.55 19.45
C ARG A 59 -3.92 3.22 20.21
N ALA A 60 -4.47 4.32 19.69
CA ALA A 60 -5.63 4.98 20.29
C ALA A 60 -6.95 4.23 20.02
N ARG A 61 -7.02 3.43 18.94
CA ARG A 61 -8.26 2.75 18.52
C ARG A 61 -8.65 1.53 19.37
N THR A 62 -7.79 1.06 20.27
CA THR A 62 -8.11 -0.05 21.20
C THR A 62 -8.74 0.43 22.52
N ALA A 63 -8.82 1.74 22.77
CA ALA A 63 -9.58 2.29 23.88
C ALA A 63 -10.94 2.74 23.36
N SER A 64 -11.98 1.89 23.49
CA SER A 64 -13.35 2.35 23.29
C SER A 64 -13.63 3.50 24.28
N PRO A 65 -14.17 4.64 23.84
CA PRO A 65 -14.74 5.60 24.78
C PRO A 65 -15.94 4.96 25.50
N PRO A 66 -16.17 5.28 26.79
CA PRO A 66 -17.36 4.80 27.49
C PRO A 66 -18.62 5.27 26.74
N PRO A 67 -19.67 4.44 26.64
CA PRO A 67 -20.88 4.79 25.92
C PRO A 67 -21.48 6.08 26.50
N PRO A 68 -21.97 7.01 25.64
CA PRO A 68 -22.59 8.23 26.14
C PRO A 68 -23.85 7.90 26.95
N ALA A 69 -24.03 8.60 28.07
CA ALA A 69 -25.25 8.53 28.84
C ALA A 69 -26.44 8.96 27.96
N ARG A 70 -27.48 8.13 27.91
CA ARG A 70 -28.71 8.41 27.17
C ARG A 70 -29.42 9.61 27.80
N THR A 71 -29.43 10.74 27.09
CA THR A 71 -30.38 11.82 27.32
C THR A 71 -31.23 11.98 26.06
N GLY A 72 -32.55 11.90 26.24
CA GLY A 72 -33.52 11.92 25.15
C GLY A 72 -33.92 13.33 24.69
N THR A 73 -34.79 13.29 23.68
CA THR A 73 -35.69 14.33 23.13
C THR A 73 -35.12 15.35 22.11
N GLY A 74 -35.63 15.25 20.87
CA GLY A 74 -36.36 16.37 20.24
C GLY A 74 -35.85 16.97 18.92
N SER A 75 -36.60 16.66 17.84
CA SER A 75 -37.05 17.56 16.75
C SER A 75 -36.26 17.80 15.43
N ARG A 76 -36.94 17.36 14.35
CA ARG A 76 -37.17 17.89 12.97
C ARG A 76 -36.07 18.58 12.13
N ALA A 77 -35.73 17.86 11.04
CA ALA A 77 -35.73 18.18 9.60
C ALA A 77 -35.34 19.57 9.04
N ALA A 78 -34.37 19.55 8.13
CA ALA A 78 -34.30 20.42 6.94
C ALA A 78 -33.64 19.65 5.76
N SER A 79 -34.21 19.78 4.56
CA SER A 79 -33.74 19.17 3.30
C SER A 79 -32.53 19.92 2.71
N PRO A 80 -31.71 19.30 1.82
CA PRO A 80 -30.75 20.04 1.01
C PRO A 80 -31.17 20.15 -0.47
N GLU A 81 -30.91 21.34 -1.05
CA GLU A 81 -30.96 21.69 -2.48
C GLU A 81 -29.62 21.32 -3.20
N PRO A 82 -29.57 21.32 -4.56
CA PRO A 82 -28.67 20.45 -5.33
C PRO A 82 -27.38 21.12 -5.87
N GLY A 83 -26.36 20.29 -6.07
CA GLY A 83 -25.42 20.40 -7.20
C GLY A 83 -23.97 20.80 -6.88
N GLU A 84 -23.05 19.84 -6.90
CA GLU A 84 -21.69 20.02 -7.40
C GLU A 84 -21.15 18.72 -8.05
N PRO A 85 -20.21 18.81 -9.02
CA PRO A 85 -19.95 17.78 -10.00
C PRO A 85 -19.01 16.66 -9.50
N GLY A 86 -19.39 15.42 -9.81
CA GLY A 86 -18.46 14.32 -10.08
C GLY A 86 -17.65 13.78 -8.91
N SER A 87 -18.30 13.13 -7.93
CA SER A 87 -17.62 12.10 -7.13
C SER A 87 -17.04 11.02 -8.07
N PRO A 88 -15.80 10.53 -7.85
CA PRO A 88 -15.29 9.40 -8.62
C PRO A 88 -16.23 8.19 -8.44
N PRO A 89 -16.39 7.35 -9.48
CA PRO A 89 -17.33 6.25 -9.47
C PRO A 89 -17.06 5.33 -8.28
N GLY A 90 -18.15 4.97 -7.61
CA GLY A 90 -18.17 4.33 -6.30
C GLY A 90 -17.26 3.11 -6.20
N SER A 91 -16.76 2.92 -4.99
CA SER A 91 -16.15 1.68 -4.52
C SER A 91 -16.87 0.47 -5.12
N PRO A 92 -16.15 -0.48 -5.75
CA PRO A 92 -16.80 -1.69 -6.24
C PRO A 92 -17.50 -2.40 -5.06
N PRO A 93 -18.72 -2.92 -5.27
CA PRO A 93 -19.42 -3.68 -4.24
C PRO A 93 -18.64 -4.96 -3.97
N GLY A 94 -18.03 -5.03 -2.77
CA GLY A 94 -17.23 -6.18 -2.34
C GLY A 94 -15.81 -5.85 -1.87
N SER A 95 -15.57 -4.75 -1.15
CA SER A 95 -14.40 -4.70 -0.27
C SER A 95 -14.64 -5.73 0.85
N LEU A 96 -13.98 -6.89 0.77
CA LEU A 96 -13.96 -7.88 1.85
C LEU A 96 -13.24 -7.36 3.12
N PHE A 97 -12.74 -6.12 3.13
CA PHE A 97 -11.84 -5.59 4.15
C PHE A 97 -12.19 -4.16 4.57
N GLY A 98 -13.42 -3.96 5.07
CA GLY A 98 -13.80 -2.72 5.76
C GLY A 98 -12.76 -2.30 6.82
N SER A 99 -12.58 -0.99 7.01
CA SER A 99 -11.65 -0.30 7.94
C SER A 99 -10.18 -0.12 7.54
N TRP A 100 -9.72 -0.61 6.37
CA TRP A 100 -8.30 -0.49 5.96
C TRP A 100 -8.00 0.67 5.00
N LEU A 101 -8.85 1.70 4.98
CA LEU A 101 -8.54 2.96 4.28
C LEU A 101 -7.76 3.87 5.23
N GLY A 102 -6.52 4.20 4.85
CA GLY A 102 -5.67 5.07 5.62
C GLY A 102 -5.94 6.54 5.41
N ASP A 103 -5.64 7.33 6.44
CA ASP A 103 -5.61 8.78 6.33
C ASP A 103 -4.57 9.21 5.28
N ASP A 104 -5.02 9.87 4.21
CA ASP A 104 -4.16 10.32 3.11
C ASP A 104 -3.12 11.36 3.56
N ARG A 105 -3.24 11.91 4.77
CA ARG A 105 -2.24 12.82 5.35
C ARG A 105 -0.93 12.13 5.73
N PHE A 106 -0.95 10.82 6.02
CA PHE A 106 0.20 10.14 6.60
C PHE A 106 0.59 8.89 5.82
N CYS A 107 1.90 8.73 5.57
CA CYS A 107 2.43 7.45 5.12
C CYS A 107 2.31 6.42 6.24
N TRP A 108 2.24 5.15 5.86
CA TRP A 108 2.29 4.01 6.78
C TRP A 108 3.63 3.28 6.60
N PRO A 109 4.68 3.62 7.36
CA PRO A 109 6.01 3.11 7.12
C PRO A 109 6.13 1.61 7.44
N TRP A 110 6.83 0.90 6.56
CA TRP A 110 7.17 -0.50 6.72
C TRP A 110 8.31 -0.70 7.73
N LEU A 111 8.11 -1.64 8.66
CA LEU A 111 9.05 -2.02 9.71
C LEU A 111 9.63 -3.43 9.50
N GLY A 112 9.36 -4.08 8.37
CA GLY A 112 9.90 -5.41 8.05
C GLY A 112 11.25 -5.36 7.32
N ALA A 113 11.55 -6.41 6.56
CA ALA A 113 12.75 -6.47 5.72
C ALA A 113 12.65 -5.49 4.54
N ILE A 114 13.76 -4.86 4.15
CA ILE A 114 13.82 -3.82 3.12
C ILE A 114 14.84 -4.22 2.06
N SER A 115 14.40 -4.26 0.80
CA SER A 115 15.25 -4.54 -0.36
C SER A 115 16.15 -3.36 -0.72
N ASP A 116 17.12 -3.57 -1.60
CA ASP A 116 18.01 -2.49 -2.09
C ASP A 116 17.26 -1.44 -2.93
N THR A 117 16.08 -1.79 -3.44
CA THR A 117 15.18 -0.83 -4.10
C THR A 117 14.38 0.02 -3.10
N GLY A 118 14.55 -0.17 -1.80
CA GLY A 118 13.82 0.53 -0.74
C GLY A 118 12.43 -0.01 -0.43
N HIS A 119 11.88 -0.87 -1.28
CA HIS A 119 10.59 -1.50 -1.00
C HIS A 119 10.69 -2.52 0.15
N GLY A 120 9.66 -2.51 0.98
CA GLY A 120 9.43 -3.53 2.00
C GLY A 120 9.21 -4.92 1.39
N SER A 121 9.58 -5.96 2.13
CA SER A 121 9.30 -7.35 1.82
C SER A 121 9.11 -8.19 3.08
N PHE A 122 8.40 -9.30 2.95
CA PHE A 122 8.27 -10.31 4.00
C PHE A 122 8.24 -11.72 3.40
N ARG A 123 8.45 -12.73 4.24
CA ARG A 123 8.51 -14.13 3.81
C ARG A 123 7.26 -14.89 4.26
N ILE A 124 6.69 -15.65 3.34
CA ILE A 124 5.72 -16.72 3.64
C ILE A 124 6.49 -18.02 3.64
N ALA A 125 6.44 -18.77 4.74
CA ALA A 125 7.07 -20.07 4.83
C ALA A 125 6.22 -21.12 4.11
N SER A 126 6.87 -22.16 3.57
CA SER A 126 6.15 -23.21 2.82
C SER A 126 5.12 -23.99 3.64
N ALA A 127 5.25 -23.98 4.97
CA ALA A 127 4.31 -24.61 5.90
C ALA A 127 3.12 -23.71 6.26
N GLU A 128 3.17 -22.43 5.89
CA GLU A 128 2.15 -21.43 6.22
C GLU A 128 1.09 -21.27 5.12
N SER A 129 1.16 -22.02 4.01
CA SER A 129 0.34 -21.74 2.83
C SER A 129 0.08 -22.91 1.88
N THR A 130 -1.03 -22.84 1.14
CA THR A 130 -1.25 -23.60 -0.09
C THR A 130 -0.33 -23.06 -1.20
N GLY A 131 0.42 -23.95 -1.88
CA GLY A 131 1.25 -23.57 -3.03
C GLY A 131 2.69 -23.12 -2.73
N GLY A 132 3.19 -23.33 -1.50
CA GLY A 132 4.61 -23.15 -1.15
C GLY A 132 4.96 -21.77 -0.56
N GLY A 133 6.24 -21.53 -0.29
CA GLY A 133 6.72 -20.30 0.36
C GLY A 133 7.47 -19.36 -0.59
N GLY A 134 7.59 -18.08 -0.21
CA GLY A 134 8.23 -17.06 -1.04
C GLY A 134 8.55 -15.76 -0.30
N VAL A 135 9.35 -14.90 -0.92
CA VAL A 135 9.58 -13.52 -0.49
C VAL A 135 8.67 -12.61 -1.30
N ILE A 136 7.82 -11.87 -0.61
CA ILE A 136 6.75 -11.06 -1.18
C ILE A 136 7.09 -9.57 -1.04
N PRO A 137 6.98 -8.77 -2.13
CA PRO A 137 7.01 -7.33 -2.04
C PRO A 137 5.81 -6.80 -1.25
N ALA A 138 6.07 -6.11 -0.15
CA ALA A 138 5.05 -5.65 0.79
C ALA A 138 4.02 -4.75 0.11
N HIS A 139 4.47 -3.79 -0.70
CA HIS A 139 3.60 -2.82 -1.36
C HIS A 139 2.65 -3.48 -2.38
N LEU A 140 3.09 -4.52 -3.10
CA LEU A 140 2.23 -5.27 -4.01
C LEU A 140 1.15 -6.05 -3.23
N PHE A 141 1.56 -6.70 -2.15
CA PHE A 141 0.63 -7.44 -1.29
C PHE A 141 -0.39 -6.49 -0.65
N GLY A 142 0.05 -5.38 -0.07
CA GLY A 142 -0.80 -4.35 0.52
C GLY A 142 -1.79 -3.74 -0.45
N TYR A 143 -1.31 -3.35 -1.63
CA TYR A 143 -2.17 -2.80 -2.67
C TYR A 143 -3.27 -3.79 -3.06
N GLN A 144 -2.91 -5.05 -3.31
CA GLN A 144 -3.88 -6.05 -3.75
C GLN A 144 -4.80 -6.55 -2.62
N LEU A 145 -4.35 -6.49 -1.36
CA LEU A 145 -5.22 -6.73 -0.22
C LEU A 145 -6.32 -5.65 -0.12
N ALA A 146 -6.02 -4.40 -0.49
CA ALA A 146 -6.97 -3.30 -0.44
C ALA A 146 -7.86 -3.18 -1.69
N ASN A 147 -7.31 -3.44 -2.87
CA ASN A 147 -7.94 -3.15 -4.17
C ASN A 147 -8.32 -4.42 -4.94
N GLY A 148 -7.94 -5.59 -4.44
CA GLY A 148 -8.02 -6.85 -5.17
C GLY A 148 -6.83 -7.07 -6.11
N PRO A 149 -6.79 -8.25 -6.76
CA PRO A 149 -5.79 -8.60 -7.76
C PRO A 149 -5.57 -7.52 -8.83
N LEU A 150 -4.30 -7.26 -9.16
CA LEU A 150 -3.98 -6.41 -10.30
C LEU A 150 -4.35 -7.12 -11.60
N PRO A 151 -5.05 -6.46 -12.54
CA PRO A 151 -5.46 -7.09 -13.78
C PRO A 151 -4.23 -7.50 -14.59
N HIS A 152 -4.20 -8.76 -15.00
CA HIS A 152 -3.28 -9.20 -16.04
C HIS A 152 -3.66 -8.52 -17.36
N ARG A 153 -2.65 -8.07 -18.09
CA ARG A 153 -2.80 -7.78 -19.51
C ARG A 153 -1.75 -8.62 -20.20
N ASP A 154 -2.16 -9.42 -21.18
CA ASP A 154 -1.25 -10.07 -22.13
C ASP A 154 -0.56 -8.99 -22.96
N THR A 155 0.42 -8.31 -22.36
CA THR A 155 1.15 -7.22 -23.01
C THR A 155 2.57 -7.69 -23.27
N HIS A 156 2.90 -7.84 -24.55
CA HIS A 156 4.28 -8.00 -25.00
C HIS A 156 5.10 -6.71 -24.84
N HIS A 157 4.50 -5.62 -24.37
CA HIS A 157 5.12 -4.32 -24.20
C HIS A 157 5.22 -3.96 -22.71
N ALA A 158 6.46 -3.90 -22.21
CA ALA A 158 6.74 -3.59 -20.80
C ALA A 158 6.05 -2.31 -20.30
N ARG A 159 5.93 -1.27 -21.13
CA ARG A 159 5.26 0.00 -20.78
C ARG A 159 3.79 -0.15 -20.37
N ASP A 160 3.13 -1.20 -20.84
CA ASP A 160 1.69 -1.45 -20.62
C ASP A 160 1.44 -2.41 -19.45
N LEU A 161 2.51 -2.91 -18.81
CA LEU A 161 2.41 -3.66 -17.56
C LEU A 161 1.85 -2.77 -16.46
N ILE A 162 0.91 -3.32 -15.68
CA ILE A 162 0.35 -2.62 -14.53
C ILE A 162 1.28 -2.80 -13.34
N VAL A 163 1.71 -1.68 -12.78
CA VAL A 163 2.57 -1.61 -11.59
C VAL A 163 1.88 -0.81 -10.49
N VAL A 164 2.30 -1.04 -9.25
CA VAL A 164 1.90 -0.20 -8.11
C VAL A 164 2.82 1.02 -8.06
N GLN A 165 2.21 2.19 -7.96
CA GLN A 165 2.86 3.50 -7.99
C GLN A 165 2.60 4.21 -6.67
N HIS A 166 3.61 4.94 -6.17
CA HIS A 166 3.46 5.79 -4.99
C HIS A 166 3.19 7.24 -5.39
N LYS A 167 2.08 7.80 -4.88
CA LYS A 167 1.81 9.24 -4.98
C LYS A 167 2.74 10.04 -4.06
N CYS A 168 3.10 9.46 -2.91
CA CYS A 168 3.95 10.08 -1.89
C CYS A 168 5.46 9.86 -2.10
N ASP A 169 5.87 9.07 -3.11
CA ASP A 169 7.26 8.70 -3.41
C ASP A 169 8.04 7.95 -2.29
N GLU A 170 7.42 7.70 -1.14
CA GLU A 170 8.01 6.93 -0.03
C GLU A 170 7.94 5.43 -0.31
N HIS A 171 9.07 4.81 -0.65
CA HIS A 171 9.19 3.39 -1.03
C HIS A 171 8.75 2.42 0.07
N GLY A 172 8.90 2.83 1.33
CA GLY A 172 8.46 2.08 2.51
C GLY A 172 6.98 2.25 2.86
N CYS A 173 6.24 3.13 2.19
CA CYS A 173 4.84 3.39 2.53
C CYS A 173 3.93 2.20 2.16
N GLN A 174 3.04 1.81 3.06
CA GLN A 174 2.03 0.77 2.86
C GLN A 174 0.59 1.31 2.90
N ASN A 175 0.41 2.63 2.90
CA ASN A 175 -0.92 3.25 2.93
C ASN A 175 -1.58 3.08 1.56
N PRO A 176 -2.72 2.36 1.44
CA PRO A 176 -3.39 2.16 0.16
C PRO A 176 -3.83 3.47 -0.49
N THR A 177 -4.17 4.49 0.31
CA THR A 177 -4.56 5.79 -0.24
C THR A 177 -3.38 6.52 -0.87
N HIS A 178 -2.13 6.13 -0.58
CA HIS A 178 -0.92 6.66 -1.22
C HIS A 178 -0.49 5.87 -2.46
N GLN A 179 -1.17 4.78 -2.77
CA GLN A 179 -0.83 3.87 -3.86
C GLN A 179 -1.84 3.96 -5.01
N LEU A 180 -1.36 3.72 -6.23
CA LEU A 180 -2.18 3.63 -7.44
C LEU A 180 -1.73 2.44 -8.27
N GLY A 181 -2.66 1.73 -8.89
CA GLY A 181 -2.36 0.77 -9.95
C GLY A 181 -2.38 1.49 -11.29
N GLY A 182 -1.35 1.32 -12.12
CA GLY A 182 -1.37 1.89 -13.47
C GLY A 182 -0.19 1.47 -14.34
N PRO A 183 -0.16 1.91 -15.61
CA PRO A 183 0.87 1.51 -16.57
C PRO A 183 2.29 1.88 -16.12
N GLN A 184 3.25 0.99 -16.34
CA GLN A 184 4.67 1.22 -16.04
C GLN A 184 5.21 2.46 -16.77
N GLY A 185 4.74 2.72 -18.00
CA GLY A 185 5.12 3.91 -18.76
C GLY A 185 4.74 5.22 -18.07
N ASP A 186 3.60 5.25 -17.38
CA ASP A 186 3.14 6.40 -16.60
C ASP A 186 4.00 6.58 -15.35
N ASN A 187 4.25 5.50 -14.61
CA ASN A 187 5.15 5.51 -13.46
C ASN A 187 6.54 6.04 -13.81
N ALA A 188 7.12 5.56 -14.92
CA ALA A 188 8.44 5.99 -15.37
C ALA A 188 8.46 7.48 -15.80
N ARG A 189 7.37 8.00 -16.35
CA ARG A 189 7.23 9.43 -16.68
C ARG A 189 7.13 10.27 -15.42
N ASP A 190 6.32 9.87 -14.45
CA ASP A 190 6.13 10.65 -13.23
C ASP A 190 7.34 10.60 -12.31
N TYR A 191 8.02 9.44 -12.22
CA TYR A 191 9.33 9.33 -11.60
C TYR A 191 10.33 10.35 -12.18
N ARG A 192 10.46 10.43 -13.51
CA ARG A 192 11.39 11.37 -14.16
C ARG A 192 11.11 12.83 -13.82
N LYS A 193 9.85 13.21 -13.59
CA LYS A 193 9.47 14.58 -13.18
C LYS A 193 9.83 14.88 -11.73
N ARG A 194 9.75 13.87 -10.85
CA ARG A 194 9.85 14.07 -9.39
C ARG A 194 11.21 13.71 -8.80
N ARG A 195 12.04 12.93 -9.51
CA ARG A 195 13.30 12.35 -8.98
C ARG A 195 14.36 13.33 -8.48
N MET A 196 14.19 14.63 -8.71
CA MET A 196 15.17 15.66 -8.35
C MET A 196 14.89 16.27 -6.96
N TYR A 197 13.76 15.96 -6.33
CA TYR A 197 13.36 16.51 -5.03
C TYR A 197 12.67 15.47 -4.14
N GLY A 198 12.62 15.74 -2.84
CA GLY A 198 11.86 14.95 -1.86
C GLY A 198 12.37 13.52 -1.70
N PRO A 199 11.49 12.54 -1.37
CA PRO A 199 11.90 11.18 -1.03
C PRO A 199 12.75 10.46 -2.10
N LEU A 200 12.57 10.80 -3.38
CA LEU A 200 13.32 10.20 -4.48
C LEU A 200 14.76 10.72 -4.60
N ALA A 201 15.04 11.89 -4.04
CA ALA A 201 16.33 12.56 -4.09
C ALA A 201 17.14 12.41 -2.78
N ASP A 202 16.68 11.57 -1.86
CA ASP A 202 17.32 11.39 -0.55
C ASP A 202 18.78 10.91 -0.70
N ASN A 203 19.71 11.58 0.00
CA ASN A 203 21.15 11.31 -0.08
C ASN A 203 21.53 9.89 0.38
N ARG A 204 20.66 9.22 1.14
CA ARG A 204 20.85 7.84 1.60
C ARG A 204 20.37 6.80 0.57
N GLY A 205 19.72 7.26 -0.50
CA GLY A 205 19.00 6.42 -1.46
C GLY A 205 17.72 5.80 -0.88
N PRO A 206 16.93 5.09 -1.71
CA PRO A 206 15.59 4.63 -1.34
C PRO A 206 15.60 3.61 -0.18
N ALA A 207 16.58 2.70 -0.17
CA ALA A 207 16.75 1.73 0.91
C ALA A 207 17.27 2.36 2.20
N GLY A 208 18.21 3.29 2.11
CA GLY A 208 18.73 4.02 3.27
C GLY A 208 17.65 4.86 3.94
N ARG A 209 16.86 5.61 3.16
CA ARG A 209 15.71 6.37 3.68
C ARG A 209 14.69 5.49 4.39
N THR A 210 14.28 4.40 3.76
CA THR A 210 13.27 3.49 4.35
C THR A 210 13.76 2.86 5.65
N ARG A 211 15.04 2.45 5.72
CA ARG A 211 15.65 1.93 6.95
C ARG A 211 15.72 3.00 8.05
N ALA A 212 16.16 4.20 7.71
CA ALA A 212 16.26 5.30 8.68
C ALA A 212 14.90 5.63 9.32
N ILE A 213 13.83 5.71 8.51
CA ILE A 213 12.47 5.94 9.01
C ILE A 213 12.02 4.77 9.91
N ALA A 214 12.25 3.52 9.49
CA ALA A 214 11.89 2.35 10.30
C ALA A 214 12.63 2.34 11.64
N ASP A 215 13.92 2.69 11.66
CA ASP A 215 14.73 2.73 12.88
C ASP A 215 14.30 3.86 13.82
N ALA A 216 13.97 5.04 13.28
CA ALA A 216 13.40 6.14 14.06
C ALA A 216 12.09 5.75 14.76
N ILE A 217 11.22 5.01 14.06
CA ILE A 217 9.97 4.49 14.62
C ILE A 217 10.26 3.45 15.71
N ARG A 218 11.11 2.46 15.43
CA ARG A 218 11.47 1.44 16.43
C ARG A 218 12.07 2.05 17.69
N ALA A 219 12.91 3.08 17.55
CA ALA A 219 13.49 3.81 18.67
C ALA A 219 12.40 4.48 19.53
N GLY A 220 11.47 5.21 18.90
CA GLY A 220 10.37 5.84 19.63
C GLY A 220 9.44 4.83 20.31
N LEU A 221 9.12 3.72 19.63
CA LEU A 221 8.33 2.64 20.21
C LEU A 221 9.03 2.00 21.42
N ALA A 222 10.34 1.79 21.36
CA ALA A 222 11.13 1.23 22.47
C ALA A 222 11.20 2.16 23.69
N LEU A 223 11.14 3.48 23.46
CA LEU A 223 11.09 4.51 24.50
C LEU A 223 9.68 4.76 25.05
N GLY A 224 8.66 4.10 24.50
CA GLY A 224 7.27 4.30 24.93
C GLY A 224 6.69 5.67 24.54
N GLU A 225 7.23 6.29 23.49
CA GLU A 225 6.79 7.60 23.01
C GLU A 225 5.36 7.58 22.44
N THR A 226 4.71 8.75 22.46
CA THR A 226 3.40 8.93 21.83
C THR A 226 3.50 8.91 20.30
N ASP A 227 2.36 8.73 19.63
CA ASP A 227 2.33 8.75 18.17
C ASP A 227 2.79 10.11 17.61
N GLU A 228 2.50 11.21 18.30
CA GLU A 228 2.96 12.56 17.93
C GLU A 228 4.49 12.68 17.99
N GLN A 229 5.11 12.14 19.04
CA GLN A 229 6.57 12.13 19.18
C GLN A 229 7.23 11.25 18.10
N ILE A 230 6.63 10.11 17.78
CA ILE A 230 7.11 9.25 16.69
C ILE A 230 6.94 9.95 15.33
N LEU A 231 5.85 10.68 15.10
CA LEU A 231 5.66 11.50 13.89
C LEU A 231 6.73 12.59 13.76
N ASP A 232 7.10 13.24 14.87
CA ASP A 232 8.19 14.21 14.89
C ASP A 232 9.51 13.56 14.49
N ARG A 233 9.87 12.41 15.09
CA ARG A 233 11.05 11.62 14.70
C ARG A 233 11.07 11.28 13.22
N ILE A 234 9.94 10.83 12.66
CA ILE A 234 9.83 10.54 11.23
C ILE A 234 10.11 11.81 10.42
N THR A 235 9.53 12.93 10.82
CA THR A 235 9.69 14.23 10.13
C THR A 235 11.15 14.69 10.15
N THR A 236 11.81 14.69 11.32
CA THR A 236 13.24 14.98 11.44
C THR A 236 14.08 14.04 10.58
N THR A 237 13.77 12.74 10.59
CA THR A 237 14.52 11.72 9.83
C THR A 237 14.38 11.91 8.32
N ARG A 238 13.22 12.36 7.84
CA ARG A 238 12.99 12.70 6.43
C ARG A 238 13.84 13.90 6.03
N LEU A 239 13.77 14.99 6.80
CA LEU A 239 14.51 16.22 6.55
C LEU A 239 16.02 16.01 6.54
N ALA A 240 16.53 15.15 7.43
CA ALA A 240 17.96 14.83 7.51
C ALA A 240 18.54 14.12 6.26
N GLY A 241 17.69 13.58 5.38
CA GLY A 241 18.13 12.95 4.13
C GLY A 241 17.94 13.80 2.89
N GLU A 242 17.33 14.98 3.01
CA GLU A 242 17.13 15.86 1.86
C GLU A 242 18.50 16.33 1.32
N PRO A 243 18.65 16.45 -0.01
CA PRO A 243 19.90 16.91 -0.61
C PRO A 243 20.23 18.32 -0.12
N GLU A 244 21.50 18.58 0.20
CA GLU A 244 21.96 19.93 0.47
C GLU A 244 21.78 20.74 -0.82
N THR A 245 20.86 21.70 -0.79
CA THR A 245 20.70 22.64 -1.91
C THR A 245 21.91 23.57 -1.92
N LEU A 246 22.82 23.37 -2.86
CA LEU A 246 23.81 24.37 -3.21
C LEU A 246 23.04 25.56 -3.82
N PHE A 247 22.81 26.59 -3.00
CA PHE A 247 22.30 27.89 -3.45
C PHE A 247 23.33 28.60 -4.33
#